data_AF-C9L7Q6-F1
#
_entry.id   AF-C9L7Q6-F1
#
_cell.length_a   1.000
_cell.length_b   1.000
_cell.length_c   1.000
_cell.angle_alpha   90.00
_cell.angle_beta   90.00
_cell.angle_gamma   90.00
#
_symmetry.space_group_name_H-M   'P 1'
#
loop_
_entity.id
_entity.type
_entity.pdbx_description
1 polymer ?
#
loop_
_entity_poly.entity_id
_entity_poly.type
_entity_poly.pdbx_seq_one_letter_code
_entity_poly.pdbx_strand_id
1 'polypeptide(L)' 'MERSITKAKELWKDFGNVPMNPETECIEEEWNGFPAGTHREEIWHWFEEEFDLSVAEDLMGL' A
#
# COMPACT_ATOMS: atom_id res chain seq x y z
N MET A 1 -14.59 1.19 -13.71
CA MET A 1 -13.22 0.69 -13.95
C MET A 1 -12.17 1.77 -13.74
N GLU A 2 -12.15 2.90 -14.47
CA GLU A 2 -11.13 3.97 -14.27
C GLU A 2 -11.09 4.60 -12.86
N ARG A 3 -12.21 4.58 -12.13
CA ARG A 3 -12.29 5.19 -10.78
C ARG A 3 -11.47 4.45 -9.72
N SER A 4 -11.16 3.17 -9.92
CA SER A 4 -10.47 2.34 -8.91
C SER A 4 -8.97 2.59 -8.90
N ILE A 5 -8.32 2.72 -10.06
CA ILE A 5 -6.87 2.97 -10.15
C ILE A 5 -6.50 4.35 -9.58
N THR A 6 -7.29 5.39 -9.85
CA THR A 6 -7.01 6.73 -9.27
C THR A 6 -7.06 6.70 -7.75
N LYS A 7 -8.06 6.01 -7.18
CA LYS A 7 -8.16 5.82 -5.73
C LYS A 7 -6.97 5.03 -5.17
N ALA A 8 -6.57 3.95 -5.85
CA ALA A 8 -5.39 3.18 -5.46
C ALA A 8 -4.11 4.03 -5.48
N LYS A 9 -3.92 4.89 -6.49
CA LYS A 9 -2.77 5.80 -6.58
C LYS A 9 -2.71 6.80 -5.44
N GLU A 10 -3.84 7.40 -5.10
CA GLU A 10 -3.93 8.34 -3.98
C GLU A 10 -3.62 7.65 -2.65
N LEU A 11 -4.18 6.46 -2.45
CA LEU A 11 -3.97 5.69 -1.23
C LEU A 11 -2.54 5.13 -1.13
N TRP A 12 -1.94 4.71 -2.24
CA TRP A 12 -0.54 4.27 -2.30
C TRP A 12 0.42 5.41 -1.99
N LYS A 13 0.12 6.62 -2.48
CA LYS A 13 0.89 7.82 -2.14
C LYS A 13 0.77 8.15 -0.65
N ASP A 14 -0.41 7.98 -0.06
CA ASP A 14 -0.63 8.17 1.38
C ASP A 14 0.16 7.15 2.19
N PHE A 15 0.09 5.86 1.82
CA PHE A 15 0.86 4.77 2.41
C PHE A 15 2.37 5.05 2.41
N GLY A 16 2.90 5.65 1.33
CA GLY A 16 4.32 6.02 1.24
C GLY A 16 4.80 7.05 2.27
N ASN A 17 3.90 7.72 3.00
CA ASN A 17 4.26 8.64 4.09
C ASN A 17 4.23 7.98 5.47
N VAL A 18 3.75 6.73 5.58
CA VAL A 18 3.65 6.00 6.84
C VAL A 18 5.06 5.59 7.28
N PRO A 19 5.49 5.96 8.51
CA PRO A 19 6.76 5.51 9.07
C PRO A 19 6.84 3.98 9.10
N MET A 20 8.00 3.44 8.75
CA MET A 20 8.24 2.01 8.66
C MET A 20 9.62 1.70 9.23
N ASN A 21 9.69 0.64 10.02
CA ASN A 21 10.95 0.13 10.53
C ASN A 21 11.77 -0.50 9.37
N PRO A 22 12.99 -0.04 9.08
CA PRO A 22 13.76 -0.54 7.94
C PRO A 22 14.36 -1.94 8.14
N GLU A 23 14.41 -2.46 9.38
CA GLU A 23 14.90 -3.80 9.66
C GLU A 23 13.79 -4.85 9.57
N THR A 24 12.56 -4.50 9.98
CA THR A 24 11.43 -5.43 10.00
C THR A 24 10.44 -5.21 8.86
N GLU A 25 10.59 -4.11 8.10
CA GLU A 25 9.68 -3.69 7.04
C GLU A 25 8.20 -3.57 7.47
N CYS A 26 7.98 -3.35 8.77
CA CYS A 26 6.66 -3.16 9.37
C CYS A 26 6.35 -1.67 9.53
N ILE A 27 5.08 -1.29 9.33
CA ILE A 27 4.61 0.07 9.63
C ILE A 27 4.69 0.34 11.14
N GLU A 28 5.07 1.56 11.53
CA GLU A 28 5.23 1.94 12.95
C GLU A 28 3.97 2.58 13.54
N GLU A 29 2.97 2.89 12.70
CA GLU A 29 1.67 3.43 13.10
C GLU A 29 0.52 2.72 12.39
N GLU A 30 -0.69 2.91 12.90
CA GLU A 30 -1.92 2.45 12.25
C GLU A 30 -2.10 3.15 10.90
N TRP A 31 -2.49 2.38 9.88
CA TRP A 31 -2.82 2.95 8.58
C TRP A 31 -3.94 2.15 7.89
N ASN A 32 -5.00 2.83 7.46
CA ASN A 32 -6.12 2.25 6.70
C ASN A 32 -6.72 0.95 7.31
N GLY A 33 -6.78 0.85 8.64
CA GLY A 33 -7.27 -0.34 9.36
C GLY A 33 -6.23 -1.42 9.61
N PHE A 34 -5.01 -1.27 9.07
CA PHE A 34 -3.86 -2.10 9.43
C PHE A 34 -3.22 -1.56 10.72
N PRO A 35 -3.01 -2.39 11.75
CA PRO A 35 -2.36 -1.96 12.97
C PRO A 35 -0.85 -1.73 12.75
N ALA A 36 -0.26 -0.91 13.62
CA ALA A 36 1.21 -0.83 13.74
C ALA A 36 1.80 -2.23 13.92
N GLY A 37 2.91 -2.52 13.24
CA GLY A 37 3.52 -3.84 13.17
C GLY A 37 3.10 -4.68 11.95
N THR A 38 2.15 -4.22 11.14
CA THR A 38 1.80 -4.88 9.87
C THR A 38 2.95 -4.77 8.88
N HIS A 39 3.28 -5.88 8.21
CA HIS A 39 4.34 -5.91 7.20
C HIS A 39 3.89 -5.20 5.92
N ARG A 40 4.79 -4.41 5.30
CA ARG A 40 4.43 -3.65 4.09
C ARG A 40 3.99 -4.50 2.90
N GLU A 41 4.51 -5.72 2.78
CA GLU A 41 4.10 -6.65 1.71
C GLU A 41 2.65 -7.14 1.88
N GLU A 42 2.14 -7.24 3.11
CA GLU A 42 0.73 -7.58 3.34
C GLU A 42 -0.17 -6.47 2.81
N ILE A 43 0.23 -5.22 3.04
CA ILE A 43 -0.48 -4.04 2.54
C ILE A 43 -0.36 -3.96 1.02
N TRP A 44 0.80 -4.28 0.44
CA TRP A 44 0.99 -4.39 -1.01
C TRP A 44 0.01 -5.40 -1.61
N HIS A 45 -0.04 -6.63 -1.10
CA HIS A 45 -0.95 -7.65 -1.62
C HIS A 45 -2.41 -7.23 -1.48
N TRP A 46 -2.77 -6.56 -0.39
CA TRP A 46 -4.09 -5.96 -0.25
C TRP A 46 -4.41 -4.95 -1.36
N PHE A 47 -3.46 -4.12 -1.80
CA PHE A 47 -3.68 -3.23 -2.95
C PHE A 47 -3.97 -4.00 -4.24
N GLU A 48 -3.23 -5.08 -4.49
CA GLU A 48 -3.41 -5.88 -5.70
C GLU A 48 -4.77 -6.59 -5.71
N GLU A 49 -5.18 -7.15 -4.57
CA GLU A 49 -6.47 -7.85 -4.42
C GLU A 49 -7.68 -6.92 -4.40
N GLU A 50 -7.63 -5.82 -3.64
CA GLU A 50 -8.77 -4.90 -3.45
C GLU A 50 -9.07 -4.09 -4.71
N PHE A 51 -8.03 -3.70 -5.45
CA PHE A 51 -8.16 -2.84 -6.62
C PHE A 51 -8.02 -3.57 -7.96
N ASP A 52 -7.74 -4.88 -7.94
CA ASP A 52 -7.54 -5.73 -9.13
C ASP A 52 -6.50 -5.10 -10.09
N LEU A 53 -5.30 -4.86 -9.55
CA LEU A 53 -4.18 -4.19 -10.24
C LEU A 53 -2.82 -4.77 -9.84
N SER A 54 -1.77 -4.40 -10.56
CA SER A 54 -0.38 -4.65 -10.18
C SER A 54 0.22 -3.39 -9.57
N VAL A 55 0.69 -3.45 -8.32
CA VAL A 55 1.34 -2.29 -7.70
C VAL A 55 2.62 -1.93 -8.46
N ALA A 56 3.40 -2.94 -8.88
CA ALA A 56 4.62 -2.74 -9.65
C ALA A 56 4.35 -2.05 -10.99
N GLU A 57 3.41 -2.56 -11.79
CA GLU A 57 3.16 -2.06 -13.15
C GLU A 57 2.29 -0.80 -13.15
N ASP A 58 1.17 -0.80 -12.39
CA ASP A 58 0.14 0.24 -12.49
C ASP A 58 0.40 1.45 -11.57
N LEU A 59 1.08 1.25 -10.43
CA LEU A 59 1.34 2.29 -9.44
C LEU A 59 2.79 2.78 -9.44
N MET A 60 3.77 1.89 -9.65
CA MET A 60 5.20 2.21 -9.65
C MET A 60 5.81 2.38 -11.06
N GLY A 61 5.20 1.79 -12.09
CA GLY A 61 5.72 1.83 -13.45
C GLY A 61 7.03 1.06 -13.63
N LEU A 62 7.19 -0.04 -12.89
CA LEU A 62 8.33 -0.96 -12.97
C LEU A 62 8.17 -1.99 -14.09
#